data_AF-A0A2M9M603-F1
#
_entry.id   AF-A0A2M9M603-F1
#
_cell.length_a   1.000
_cell.length_b   1.000
_cell.length_c   1.000
_cell.angle_alpha   90.00
_cell.angle_beta   90.00
_cell.angle_gamma   90.00
#
_symmetry.space_group_name_H-M   'P 1'
#
loop_
_entity.id
_entity.type
_entity.pdbx_description
1 polymer ?
#
loop_
_entity_poly.entity_id
_entity_poly.type
_entity_poly.pdbx_seq_one_letter_code
_entity_poly.pdbx_strand_id
1 'polypeptide(L)' 'MTAPTQYSQEPVELPIDGWLYGVRLAPECGVCAALKAELDEALSDRNLKKAYEVSREIRSHPSGHRKGRR' A
#
# COMPACT_ATOMS: atom_id res chain seq x y z
N MET A 1 -9.86 -23.55 32.49
CA MET A 1 -10.04 -22.67 31.32
C MET A 1 -10.24 -21.27 31.83
N THR A 2 -9.41 -20.31 31.42
CA THR A 2 -9.56 -18.90 31.81
C THR A 2 -10.62 -18.24 30.94
N ALA A 3 -11.48 -17.43 31.54
CA ALA A 3 -12.46 -16.66 30.79
C ALA A 3 -11.75 -15.64 29.87
N PRO A 4 -12.23 -15.42 28.64
CA PRO A 4 -11.63 -14.46 27.72
C PRO A 4 -11.77 -13.03 28.27
N THR A 5 -10.71 -12.24 28.13
CA THR A 5 -10.71 -10.83 28.51
C THR A 5 -11.69 -10.06 27.65
N GLN A 6 -12.69 -9.44 28.27
CA GLN A 6 -13.62 -8.54 27.60
C GLN A 6 -13.19 -7.10 27.85
N TYR A 7 -12.85 -6.38 26.78
CA TYR A 7 -12.51 -4.95 26.87
C TYR A 7 -13.78 -4.14 27.15
N SER A 8 -13.71 -3.22 28.11
CA SER A 8 -14.84 -2.36 28.50
C SER A 8 -15.12 -1.22 27.52
N GLN A 9 -14.23 -1.00 26.55
CA GLN A 9 -14.36 0.06 25.55
C GLN A 9 -15.04 -0.47 24.30
N GLU A 10 -15.86 0.37 23.66
CA GLU A 10 -16.42 0.06 22.35
C GLU A 10 -15.32 -0.05 21.29
N PRO A 11 -15.50 -0.90 20.28
CA PRO A 11 -14.57 -1.00 19.15
C PRO A 11 -14.40 0.36 18.48
N VAL A 12 -13.15 0.74 18.19
CA VAL A 12 -12.85 1.94 17.39
C VAL A 12 -12.81 1.53 15.93
N GLU A 13 -13.62 2.17 15.08
CA GLU A 13 -13.53 2.02 13.63
C GLU A 13 -12.34 2.82 13.10
N LEU A 14 -11.38 2.11 12.50
CA LEU A 14 -10.25 2.73 11.82
C LEU A 14 -10.55 2.83 10.32
N PRO A 15 -10.33 4.00 9.68
CA PRO A 15 -10.48 4.11 8.23
C PRO A 15 -9.40 3.27 7.54
N ILE A 16 -9.83 2.20 6.85
CA ILE A 16 -8.91 1.24 6.24
C ILE A 16 -8.26 1.79 4.97
N ASP A 17 -8.93 2.73 4.30
CA ASP A 17 -8.65 3.04 2.88
C ASP A 17 -7.28 3.68 2.64
N GLY A 18 -6.84 4.57 3.54
CA GLY A 18 -5.61 5.36 3.32
C GLY A 18 -4.32 4.55 3.43
N TRP A 19 -4.26 3.59 4.36
CA TRP A 19 -3.04 2.82 4.62
C TRP A 19 -2.91 1.59 3.71
N LEU A 20 -4.04 1.06 3.24
CA LEU A 20 -4.06 -0.16 2.42
C LEU A 20 -3.39 0.03 1.05
N TYR A 21 -3.60 1.21 0.45
CA TYR A 21 -3.04 1.62 -0.85
C TYR A 21 -1.90 2.63 -0.71
N GLY A 22 -1.52 2.98 0.52
CA GLY A 22 -0.42 3.89 0.79
C GLY A 22 0.92 3.27 0.37
N VAL A 23 1.58 3.89 -0.61
CA VAL A 23 2.87 3.44 -1.14
C VAL A 23 3.93 4.53 -1.07
N ARG A 24 5.17 4.14 -0.75
CA ARG A 24 6.33 5.04 -0.82
C ARG A 24 7.12 4.74 -2.07
N LEU A 25 7.17 5.69 -2.99
CA LEU A 25 7.93 5.55 -4.23
C LEU A 25 9.40 5.84 -3.99
N ALA A 26 10.26 5.11 -4.69
CA ALA A 26 11.65 5.48 -4.78
C ALA A 26 11.84 6.60 -5.82
N PRO A 27 12.59 7.65 -5.48
CA PRO A 27 12.92 8.69 -6.43
C PRO A 27 13.71 8.08 -7.61
N GLU A 28 13.42 8.57 -8.81
CA GLU A 28 14.11 8.19 -10.06
C GLU A 28 13.91 6.72 -10.50
N CYS A 29 13.01 5.97 -9.87
CA CYS A 29 12.65 4.64 -10.32
C CYS A 29 11.48 4.68 -11.31
N GLY A 30 11.76 4.39 -12.59
CA GLY A 30 10.74 4.30 -13.63
C GLY A 30 9.68 3.21 -13.35
N VAL A 31 10.06 2.10 -12.72
CA VAL A 31 9.13 1.01 -12.36
C VAL A 31 8.15 1.46 -11.28
N CYS A 32 8.64 2.10 -10.20
CA CYS A 32 7.75 2.65 -9.16
C CYS A 32 6.81 3.72 -9.72
N ALA A 33 7.28 4.56 -10.66
CA ALA A 33 6.44 5.57 -11.30
C ALA A 33 5.34 4.95 -12.18
N ALA A 34 5.67 3.91 -12.96
CA ALA A 34 4.69 3.20 -13.79
C ALA A 34 3.63 2.51 -12.92
N LEU A 35 4.06 1.76 -11.89
CA LEU A 35 3.14 1.10 -10.96
C LEU A 35 2.28 2.12 -10.20
N LYS A 36 2.79 3.32 -9.88
CA LYS A 36 1.96 4.37 -9.28
C LYS A 36 0.84 4.83 -10.22
N ALA A 37 1.12 4.98 -11.51
CA ALA A 37 0.10 5.34 -12.49
C ALA A 37 -0.97 4.25 -12.62
N GLU A 38 -0.56 2.98 -12.63
CA GLU A 38 -1.50 1.84 -12.64
C GLU A 38 -2.35 1.75 -11.37
N LEU A 39 -1.77 2.11 -10.21
CA LEU A 39 -2.50 2.18 -8.95
C LEU A 39 -3.57 3.28 -9.00
N ASP A 40 -3.22 4.46 -9.51
CA ASP A 40 -4.15 5.60 -9.63
C ASP A 40 -5.30 5.30 -10.60
N GLU A 41 -5.01 4.62 -11.70
CA GLU A 41 -6.02 4.11 -12.64
C GLU A 41 -6.93 3.09 -11.95
N ALA A 42 -6.37 2.09 -11.25
CA ALA A 42 -7.15 1.07 -10.55
C ALA A 42 -8.06 1.67 -9.47
N LEU A 43 -7.59 2.69 -8.75
CA LEU A 43 -8.40 3.41 -7.77
C LEU A 43 -9.53 4.22 -8.43
N SER A 44 -9.25 4.86 -9.57
CA SER A 44 -10.25 5.59 -10.36
C SER A 44 -11.35 4.68 -10.89
N ASP A 45 -10.98 3.48 -11.33
CA ASP A 45 -11.91 2.45 -11.82
C ASP A 45 -12.59 1.66 -10.69
N ARG A 46 -12.31 1.99 -9.42
CA ARG A 46 -12.79 1.26 -8.23
C ARG A 46 -12.43 -0.24 -8.26
N ASN A 47 -11.37 -0.60 -8.98
CA ASN A 47 -10.84 -1.96 -9.03
C ASN A 47 -9.93 -2.21 -7.82
N LEU A 48 -10.56 -2.45 -6.66
CA LEU A 48 -9.87 -2.59 -5.38
C LEU A 48 -8.87 -3.75 -5.34
N LYS A 49 -9.13 -4.82 -6.11
CA LYS A 49 -8.22 -5.97 -6.23
C LYS A 49 -6.92 -5.54 -6.92
N LYS A 50 -7.03 -4.91 -8.09
CA LYS A 50 -5.86 -4.40 -8.83
C LYS A 50 -5.10 -3.36 -8.01
N ALA A 51 -5.81 -2.44 -7.36
CA ALA A 51 -5.20 -1.44 -6.48
C ALA A 51 -4.38 -2.09 -5.35
N TYR A 52 -4.90 -3.15 -4.73
CA TYR A 52 -4.18 -3.89 -3.68
C TYR A 52 -2.94 -4.61 -4.22
N GLU A 53 -3.07 -5.32 -5.36
CA GLU A 53 -1.98 -6.06 -5.98
C GLU A 53 -0.82 -5.13 -6.37
N VAL A 54 -1.12 -4.03 -7.05
CA VAL A 54 -0.12 -3.01 -7.44
C VAL A 54 0.52 -2.36 -6.20
N SER A 55 -0.27 -2.02 -5.18
CA SER A 55 0.26 -1.46 -3.93
C SER A 55 1.19 -2.43 -3.21
N ARG A 56 0.90 -3.73 -3.26
CA ARG A 56 1.77 -4.79 -2.73
C ARG A 56 3.04 -4.90 -3.56
N GLU A 57 2.95 -4.83 -4.88
CA GLU A 57 4.08 -4.89 -5.79
C GLU A 57 5.08 -3.76 -5.52
N ILE A 58 4.61 -2.51 -5.44
CA ILE A 58 5.43 -1.33 -5.12
C ILE A 58 6.18 -1.52 -3.78
N ARG A 59 5.51 -2.06 -2.75
CA ARG A 59 6.11 -2.32 -1.43
C ARG A 59 7.14 -3.46 -1.45
N SER A 60 6.91 -4.47 -2.28
CA SER A 60 7.79 -5.63 -2.43
C SER A 60 8.96 -5.39 -3.39
N HIS A 61 8.89 -4.32 -4.18
CA HIS A 61 9.91 -3.98 -5.16
C HIS A 61 11.26 -3.77 -4.44
N PRO A 62 12.27 -4.58 -4.72
CA PRO A 62 13.54 -4.51 -4.02
C PRO A 62 14.18 -3.14 -4.24
N SER A 63 14.78 -2.60 -3.17
CA SER A 63 15.36 -1.26 -3.08
C SER A 63 16.62 -1.03 -3.95
N GLY A 64 16.75 -1.72 -5.08
CA GLY A 64 17.82 -1.61 -6.07
C GLY A 64 17.84 -0.28 -6.82
N HIS A 65 17.35 0.80 -6.21
CA HIS A 65 17.46 2.17 -6.67
C HIS A 65 18.91 2.63 -6.50
N ARG A 66 19.80 2.10 -7.35
CA ARG A 66 21.17 2.57 -7.43
C ARG A 66 21.11 3.99 -7.98
N LYS A 67 21.26 4.95 -7.06
CA LYS A 67 21.56 6.35 -7.31
C LYS A 67 22.53 6.46 -8.48
N GLY A 68 22.17 7.25 -9.49
CA GLY A 68 23.04 7.54 -10.62
C GLY A 68 24.45 7.85 -10.13
N ARG A 69 25.43 7.04 -10.55
CA ARG A 69 26.82 7.39 -10.40
C ARG A 69 27.12 8.33 -11.57
N ARG A 70 27.37 9.60 -11.23
CA ARG A 70 27.92 10.64 -12.10
C ARG A 70 29.09 10.10 -12.92
#